data_AF-A0A3D0ZSL7-F1
#
_entry.id   AF-A0A3D0ZSL7-F1
#
_cell.length_a   1.000
_cell.length_b   1.000
_cell.length_c   1.000
_cell.angle_alpha   90.00
_cell.angle_beta   90.00
_cell.angle_gamma   90.00
#
_symmetry.space_group_name_H-M   'P 1'
#
loop_
_entity.id
_entity.type
_entity.pdbx_description
1 polymer ?
#
loop_
_entity_poly.entity_id
_entity_poly.type
_entity_poly.pdbx_seq_one_letter_code
_entity_poly.pdbx_strand_id
1 'polypeptide(L)' 'MAPLRPEALDGVFMGVNYGLDKVRFPAPVPVNSKVRARHKIVGAELKGANTIQLKREVTVELEGS' A
#
# COMPACT_ATOMS: atom_id res chain seq x y z
N MET A 1 -14.23 3.97 4.68
CA MET A 1 -13.46 4.93 5.51
C MET A 1 -12.95 6.01 4.58
N ALA A 2 -13.26 7.28 4.85
CA ALA A 2 -12.68 8.39 4.08
C ALA A 2 -11.16 8.44 4.33
N PRO A 3 -10.35 8.88 3.35
CA PRO A 3 -8.92 9.10 3.60
C PRO A 3 -8.76 10.07 4.77
N LEU A 4 -7.82 9.78 5.68
CA LEU A 4 -7.55 10.62 6.85
C LEU A 4 -7.13 12.05 6.49
N ARG A 5 -6.60 12.23 5.27
CA ARG A 5 -6.20 13.51 4.68
C ARG A 5 -6.57 13.53 3.19
N PRO A 6 -7.80 13.91 2.82
CA PRO A 6 -8.24 13.98 1.43
C PRO A 6 -7.36 14.89 0.57
N GLU A 7 -6.92 16.03 1.11
CA GLU A 7 -6.07 17.02 0.44
C GLU A 7 -4.73 16.43 -0.03
N ALA A 8 -4.22 15.40 0.66
CA ALA A 8 -3.00 14.71 0.26
C ALA A 8 -3.14 13.93 -1.07
N LEU A 9 -4.37 13.81 -1.59
CA LEU A 9 -4.69 13.19 -2.88
C LEU A 9 -5.14 14.22 -3.92
N ASP A 10 -5.03 15.52 -3.64
CA ASP A 10 -5.37 16.56 -4.60
C ASP A 10 -4.56 16.39 -5.90
N GLY A 11 -5.27 16.43 -7.03
CA GLY A 11 -4.69 16.18 -8.35
C GLY A 11 -4.49 14.71 -8.71
N VAL A 12 -4.71 13.77 -7.79
CA VAL A 12 -4.71 12.33 -8.10
C VAL A 12 -6.06 11.96 -8.70
N PHE A 13 -6.07 11.70 -10.02
CA PHE A 13 -7.30 11.30 -10.71
C PHE A 13 -7.71 9.85 -10.41
N MET A 14 -6.75 8.91 -10.45
CA MET A 14 -6.98 7.51 -10.09
C MET A 14 -5.71 6.82 -9.59
N GLY A 15 -5.87 5.73 -8.86
CA GLY A 15 -4.80 4.79 -8.55
C GLY A 15 -4.99 3.48 -9.31
N VAL A 16 -3.93 2.99 -9.94
CA VAL A 16 -3.91 1.67 -10.60
C VAL A 16 -2.97 0.75 -9.84
N ASN A 17 -3.41 -0.48 -9.56
CA ASN A 17 -2.52 -1.53 -9.07
C ASN A 17 -1.78 -2.15 -10.27
N TYR A 18 -0.48 -1.84 -10.39
CA TYR A 18 0.36 -2.33 -11.48
C TYR A 18 0.90 -3.76 -11.27
N GLY A 19 0.65 -4.36 -10.10
CA GLY A 19 1.13 -5.68 -9.74
C GLY A 19 2.08 -5.67 -8.54
N LEU A 20 2.68 -6.83 -8.28
CA LEU A 20 3.52 -7.10 -7.11
C LEU A 20 4.79 -7.84 -7.54
N ASP A 21 5.95 -7.44 -7.03
CA ASP A 21 7.22 -8.13 -7.34
C ASP A 21 7.33 -9.47 -6.59
N LYS A 22 7.23 -9.43 -5.25
CA LYS A 22 7.39 -10.59 -4.38
C LYS A 22 6.39 -10.52 -3.23
N VAL A 23 5.61 -11.58 -3.07
CA VAL A 23 4.61 -11.72 -2.01
C VAL A 23 4.89 -13.00 -1.23
N ARG A 24 4.70 -12.94 0.09
CA ARG A 24 4.79 -14.09 0.99
C ARG A 24 3.65 -14.02 2.01
N PHE A 25 3.15 -15.18 2.42
CA PHE A 25 2.16 -15.33 3.48
C PHE A 25 2.77 -16.25 4.56
N PRO A 26 3.58 -15.71 5.48
CA PRO A 26 4.34 -16.53 6.44
C PRO A 26 3.45 -17.27 7.45
N ALA A 27 2.27 -16.74 7.74
CA ALA A 27 1.32 -17.27 8.71
C ALA A 27 -0.13 -17.05 8.25
N PRO A 28 -1.08 -17.91 8.67
CA PRO A 28 -2.51 -17.71 8.43
C PRO A 28 -3.05 -16.51 9.23
N VAL A 29 -4.15 -15.93 8.77
CA VAL A 29 -4.87 -14.86 9.48
C VAL A 29 -6.25 -15.40 9.91
N PRO A 30 -6.45 -15.73 11.19
CA PRO A 30 -7.76 -16.19 11.67
C PRO A 30 -8.83 -15.11 11.48
N VAL A 31 -10.06 -15.55 11.22
CA VAL A 31 -11.22 -14.64 11.15
C VAL A 31 -11.34 -13.83 12.44
N ASN A 32 -11.77 -12.58 12.33
CA ASN A 32 -11.90 -11.61 13.43
C ASN A 32 -10.59 -11.16 14.08
N SER A 33 -9.42 -11.54 13.55
CA SER A 33 -8.15 -10.99 14.02
C SER A 33 -7.98 -9.53 13.61
N LYS A 34 -7.27 -8.74 14.41
CA LYS A 34 -6.85 -7.39 14.02
C LYS A 34 -5.50 -7.45 13.32
N VAL A 35 -5.40 -6.75 12.19
CA VAL A 35 -4.17 -6.60 11.42
C VAL A 35 -3.75 -5.14 11.30
N ARG A 36 -2.44 -4.89 11.19
CA ARG A 36 -1.87 -3.57 10.93
C ARG A 36 -0.93 -3.62 9.75
N ALA A 37 -1.15 -2.77 8.76
CA ALA A 37 -0.22 -2.61 7.64
C ALA A 37 0.78 -1.47 7.93
N ARG A 38 2.06 -1.73 7.66
CA ARG A 38 3.12 -0.73 7.60
C ARG A 38 3.60 -0.62 6.17
N HIS A 39 3.65 0.61 5.65
CA HIS A 39 4.07 0.90 4.29
C HIS A 39 5.36 1.70 4.33
N LYS A 40 6.34 1.27 3.54
CA LYS A 40 7.56 2.02 3.24
C LYS A 40 7.63 2.26 1.73
N ILE A 41 7.75 3.52 1.31
CA ILE A 41 7.99 3.83 -0.09
C ILE A 41 9.45 3.48 -0.38
N VAL A 42 9.68 2.55 -1.30
CA VAL A 42 11.01 2.09 -1.70
C VAL A 42 11.41 2.57 -3.10
N GLY A 43 10.47 3.19 -3.82
CA GLY A 43 10.74 3.82 -5.10
C GLY A 43 9.56 4.67 -5.56
N ALA A 44 9.89 5.75 -6.28
CA ALA A 44 8.94 6.63 -6.92
C ALA A 44 9.53 7.03 -8.27
N GLU A 45 8.85 6.65 -9.35
CA GLU A 45 9.33 6.89 -10.72
C GLU A 45 8.25 7.62 -11.51
N LEU A 46 8.66 8.67 -12.22
CA LEU A 46 7.79 9.30 -13.20
C LEU A 46 7.76 8.42 -14.46
N LYS A 47 6.61 7.83 -14.78
CA LYS A 47 6.41 7.00 -15.98
C LYS A 47 5.82 7.78 -17.16
N GLY A 48 5.41 9.03 -16.92
CA GLY A 48 4.91 9.98 -17.91
C GLY A 48 4.61 11.31 -17.24
N ALA A 49 4.26 12.34 -18.01
CA ALA A 49 4.10 13.71 -17.49
C ALA A 49 3.20 13.81 -16.25
N ASN A 50 2.13 13.00 -16.17
CA ASN A 50 1.16 13.01 -15.07
C ASN A 50 1.03 11.65 -14.36
N THR A 51 2.03 10.76 -14.50
CA THR A 51 1.94 9.39 -13.98
C THR A 51 3.16 9.05 -13.13
N ILE A 52 2.94 8.82 -11.85
CA ILE A 52 3.96 8.34 -10.92
C ILE A 52 3.69 6.87 -10.60
N GLN A 53 4.68 6.03 -10.84
CA GLN A 53 4.68 4.66 -10.35
C GLN A 53 5.41 4.60 -9.01
N LEU A 54 4.69 4.19 -7.98
CA LEU A 54 5.20 4.06 -6.62
C LEU A 54 5.39 2.59 -6.28
N LYS A 55 6.58 2.24 -5.82
CA LYS A 55 6.91 0.93 -5.26
C LYS A 55 6.87 1.01 -3.75
N ARG A 56 6.09 0.15 -3.12
CA ARG A 56 5.91 0.11 -1.67
C ARG A 56 6.29 -1.26 -1.15
N GLU A 57 7.13 -1.27 -0.14
CA GLU A 57 7.28 -2.42 0.75
C GLU A 57 6.16 -2.37 1.78
N VAL A 58 5.41 -3.47 1.92
CA VAL A 58 4.26 -3.54 2.82
C VAL A 58 4.44 -4.74 3.74
N THR A 59 4.44 -4.48 5.04
CA THR A 59 4.41 -5.52 6.07
C THR A 59 3.04 -5.50 6.75
N VAL A 60 2.38 -6.65 6.78
CA VAL A 60 1.11 -6.85 7.48
C VAL A 60 1.39 -7.62 8.76
N GLU A 61 1.17 -6.96 9.90
CA GLU A 61 1.37 -7.50 11.24
C GLU A 61 0.02 -7.97 11.80
N LEU A 62 0.02 -9.11 12.50
CA LEU A 62 -1.12 -9.60 13.27
C LEU A 62 -1.00 -9.10 14.72
N GLU A 63 -2.08 -8.63 15.33
CA GLU A 63 -2.07 -8.25 16.76
C GLU A 63 -1.61 -9.44 17.62
N GLY A 64 -0.55 -9.25 18.41
CA GLY A 64 0.06 -10.29 19.23
C GLY A 64 1.19 -11.09 18.55
N SER A 65 1.63 -10.70 17.34
CA SER A 65 2.75 -11.28 16.60
C SER A 65 3.92 -10.31 16.41
#